data_AF-A0A383D0Z6-F1
#
_entry.id   AF-A0A383D0Z6-F1
#
_cell.length_a   1.000
_cell.length_b   1.000
_cell.length_c   1.000
_cell.angle_alpha   90.00
_cell.angle_beta   90.00
_cell.angle_gamma   90.00
#
_symmetry.space_group_name_H-M   'P 1'
#
loop_
_entity.id
_entity.type
_entity.pdbx_description
1 polymer ?
#
loop_
_entity_poly.entity_id
_entity_poly.type
_entity_poly.pdbx_seq_one_letter_code
_entity_poly.pdbx_strand_id
1 'polypeptide(L)'
;LSFHWLSFLESIWKTEQTTQNKESMSNKVLIMAGGTGGHIFPALAIAKELTKQGADIEWLGGRNGMEGTLVPKYGHRLHCVHTSGLRGKNLLTLLKAFFLLCLGLIETIFVFLRFRPDRVVGMGGYASGIGGIVAKIFFIPLIIHEQNTIPGTTNKLLGKFAQQSLQAFENTFDLSINAVTVGNPILFTPEPKNTPELVNNLLILGGSLGAQKINETITGIKTPLNIWHQTGVKHLES
;
A
#
# COMPACT_ATOMS: atom_id res chain seq x y z
N LEU A 1 16.66 9.03 -4.88
CA LEU A 1 15.53 8.11 -4.62
C LEU A 1 14.35 8.33 -5.57
N SER A 2 13.92 9.57 -5.86
CA SER A 2 12.84 9.84 -6.85
C SER A 2 13.19 9.46 -8.30
N PHE A 3 14.47 9.53 -8.67
CA PHE A 3 14.92 9.33 -10.06
C PHE A 3 14.77 7.88 -10.57
N HIS A 4 15.05 6.87 -9.73
CA HIS A 4 14.85 5.45 -10.08
C HIS A 4 13.38 5.06 -10.17
N TRP A 5 12.53 5.71 -9.35
CA TRP A 5 11.08 5.52 -9.38
C TRP A 5 10.45 6.05 -10.66
N LEU A 6 10.80 7.26 -11.08
CA LEU A 6 10.30 7.85 -12.32
C LEU A 6 10.75 7.07 -13.55
N SER A 7 12.03 6.67 -13.62
CA SER A 7 12.52 5.85 -14.73
C SER A 7 11.85 4.47 -14.81
N PHE A 8 11.51 3.89 -13.66
CA PHE A 8 10.80 2.62 -13.59
C PHE A 8 9.31 2.77 -13.96
N LEU A 9 8.62 3.81 -13.46
CA LEU A 9 7.26 4.15 -13.88
C LEU A 9 7.21 4.42 -15.39
N GLU A 10 8.20 5.13 -15.93
CA GLU A 10 8.37 5.34 -17.36
C GLU A 10 8.63 4.05 -18.13
N SER A 11 9.35 3.07 -17.59
CA SER A 11 9.58 1.79 -18.29
C SER A 11 8.30 0.95 -18.34
N ILE A 12 7.53 0.89 -17.26
CA ILE A 12 6.17 0.31 -17.29
C ILE A 12 5.31 1.08 -18.33
N TRP A 13 5.44 2.40 -18.40
CA TRP A 13 4.67 3.24 -19.33
C TRP A 13 5.06 3.10 -20.81
N LYS A 14 6.36 2.96 -21.11
CA LYS A 14 6.90 2.97 -22.49
C LYS A 14 6.86 1.61 -23.18
N THR A 15 6.82 0.50 -22.45
CA THR A 15 6.90 -0.85 -23.06
C THR A 15 5.69 -1.20 -23.95
N GLU A 16 4.61 -0.41 -23.92
CA GLU A 16 3.42 -0.58 -24.78
C GLU A 16 3.24 0.53 -25.83
N GLN A 17 4.11 1.56 -25.89
CA GLN A 17 3.93 2.69 -26.81
C GLN A 17 4.57 2.49 -28.20
N THR A 18 5.20 1.36 -28.48
CA THR A 18 5.75 1.02 -29.80
C THR A 18 4.78 0.20 -30.64
N THR A 19 3.54 0.67 -30.84
CA THR A 19 2.81 0.66 -32.12
C THR A 19 1.37 1.14 -31.93
N GLN A 20 1.03 2.24 -32.63
CA GLN A 20 -0.30 2.81 -32.89
C GLN A 20 -0.95 3.74 -31.84
N ASN A 21 -1.27 4.95 -32.36
CA ASN A 21 -2.14 6.02 -31.87
C ASN A 21 -1.91 6.65 -30.49
N LYS A 22 -1.26 7.83 -30.57
CA LYS A 22 -1.11 8.87 -29.55
C LYS A 22 -2.41 9.66 -29.36
N GLU A 23 -3.54 8.98 -29.18
CA GLU A 23 -4.71 9.58 -28.52
C GLU A 23 -4.59 9.22 -27.04
N SER A 24 -4.76 10.21 -26.16
CA SER A 24 -4.60 10.06 -24.72
C SER A 24 -5.71 9.16 -24.15
N MET A 25 -5.57 7.85 -24.30
CA MET A 25 -6.29 6.89 -23.48
C MET A 25 -5.81 7.11 -22.04
N SER A 26 -6.67 7.64 -21.19
CA SER A 26 -6.40 7.77 -19.76
C SER A 26 -6.12 6.37 -19.22
N ASN A 27 -4.85 6.07 -18.94
CA ASN A 27 -4.46 4.77 -18.40
C ASN A 27 -5.13 4.57 -17.04
N LYS A 28 -6.00 3.57 -16.94
CA LYS A 28 -6.75 3.24 -15.74
C LYS A 28 -5.93 2.35 -14.85
N VAL A 29 -5.61 2.82 -13.66
CA VAL A 29 -4.82 2.05 -12.68
C VAL A 29 -5.64 1.82 -11.43
N LEU A 30 -5.81 0.54 -11.08
CA LEU A 30 -6.44 0.16 -9.82
C LEU A 30 -5.35 -0.06 -8.77
N ILE A 31 -5.30 0.80 -7.75
CA ILE A 31 -4.38 0.66 -6.63
C ILE A 31 -5.06 -0.15 -5.52
N MET A 32 -4.38 -1.17 -5.02
CA MET A 32 -4.87 -2.06 -3.98
C MET A 32 -3.99 -1.90 -2.75
N ALA A 33 -4.57 -1.34 -1.69
CA ALA A 33 -3.87 -1.14 -0.42
C ALA A 33 -4.89 -0.94 0.71
N GLY A 34 -4.61 -1.45 1.90
CA GLY A 34 -5.51 -1.26 3.04
C GLY A 34 -4.96 -1.77 4.36
N GLY A 35 -5.68 -1.48 5.44
CA GLY A 35 -5.40 -1.96 6.79
C GLY A 35 -4.57 -1.00 7.65
N THR A 36 -3.34 -0.66 7.23
CA THR A 36 -2.45 0.23 8.00
C THR A 36 -1.83 1.33 7.13
N GLY A 37 -1.31 2.37 7.79
CA GLY A 37 -0.66 3.49 7.10
C GLY A 37 0.58 3.08 6.30
N GLY A 38 1.27 2.00 6.71
CA GLY A 38 2.47 1.51 6.05
C GLY A 38 2.23 1.06 4.60
N HIS A 39 1.02 0.63 4.26
CA HIS A 39 0.64 0.33 2.87
C HIS A 39 -0.01 1.52 2.18
N ILE A 40 -0.87 2.26 2.90
CA ILE A 40 -1.73 3.30 2.32
C ILE A 40 -0.93 4.55 1.92
N PHE A 41 0.00 5.03 2.76
CA PHE A 41 0.75 6.27 2.44
C PHE A 41 1.69 6.12 1.23
N PRO A 42 2.47 5.03 1.12
CA PRO A 42 3.26 4.79 -0.10
C PRO A 42 2.38 4.63 -1.35
N ALA A 43 1.23 3.97 -1.20
CA ALA A 43 0.26 3.82 -2.28
C ALA A 43 -0.31 5.17 -2.75
N LEU A 44 -0.60 6.08 -1.82
CA LEU A 44 -1.00 7.46 -2.14
C LEU A 44 0.12 8.26 -2.82
N ALA A 45 1.38 8.02 -2.46
CA ALA A 45 2.52 8.65 -3.14
C ALA A 45 2.61 8.21 -4.61
N ILE A 46 2.40 6.92 -4.87
CA ILE A 46 2.30 6.37 -6.24
C ILE A 46 1.09 6.97 -6.97
N ALA A 47 -0.08 6.97 -6.34
CA ALA A 47 -1.32 7.52 -6.90
C ALA A 47 -1.16 8.99 -7.33
N LYS A 48 -0.55 9.80 -6.46
CA LYS A 48 -0.27 11.23 -6.72
C LYS A 48 0.62 11.39 -7.96
N GLU A 49 1.66 10.59 -8.11
CA GLU A 49 2.57 10.71 -9.24
C GLU A 49 1.94 10.23 -10.55
N LEU A 50 1.20 9.11 -10.52
CA LEU A 50 0.47 8.62 -11.69
C LEU A 50 -0.63 9.59 -12.14
N THR A 51 -1.33 10.22 -11.19
CA THR A 51 -2.35 11.23 -11.51
C THR A 51 -1.75 12.43 -12.22
N LYS A 52 -0.56 12.90 -11.83
CA LYS A 52 0.15 13.97 -12.55
C LYS A 52 0.50 13.59 -13.99
N GLN A 53 0.70 12.30 -14.26
CA GLN A 53 0.97 11.75 -15.59
C GLN A 53 -0.32 11.50 -16.39
N GLY A 54 -1.50 11.85 -15.86
CA GLY A 54 -2.78 11.72 -16.56
C GLY A 54 -3.45 10.34 -16.42
N ALA A 55 -3.01 9.50 -15.49
CA ALA A 55 -3.67 8.24 -15.21
C ALA A 55 -4.99 8.45 -14.45
N ASP A 56 -6.01 7.65 -14.78
CA ASP A 56 -7.27 7.56 -14.02
C ASP A 56 -7.10 6.53 -12.91
N ILE A 57 -7.21 6.98 -11.65
CA ILE A 57 -6.89 6.17 -10.48
C ILE A 57 -8.15 5.87 -9.66
N GLU A 58 -8.47 4.59 -9.55
CA GLU A 58 -9.41 4.08 -8.55
C GLU A 58 -8.69 3.18 -7.54
N TRP A 59 -9.32 2.94 -6.39
CA TRP A 59 -8.70 2.25 -5.27
C TRP A 59 -9.53 1.06 -4.80
N LEU A 60 -8.88 -0.07 -4.49
CA LEU A 60 -9.50 -1.23 -3.86
C LEU A 60 -9.00 -1.37 -2.42
N GLY A 61 -9.93 -1.35 -1.46
CA GLY A 61 -9.61 -1.40 -0.03
C GLY A 61 -10.62 -2.20 0.78
N GLY A 62 -10.34 -2.40 2.07
CA GLY A 62 -11.26 -3.08 2.98
C GLY A 62 -12.28 -2.11 3.57
N ARG A 63 -13.49 -2.60 3.86
CA ARG A 63 -14.59 -1.78 4.44
C ARG A 63 -14.25 -1.10 5.78
N ASN A 64 -13.37 -1.70 6.59
CA ASN A 64 -13.15 -1.31 7.99
C ASN A 64 -11.76 -0.73 8.27
N GLY A 65 -11.02 -0.35 7.23
CA GLY A 65 -9.67 0.18 7.37
C GLY A 65 -9.61 1.71 7.26
N MET A 66 -8.46 2.28 7.64
CA MET A 66 -8.25 3.73 7.60
C MET A 66 -8.26 4.30 6.16
N GLU A 67 -8.14 3.44 5.15
CA GLU A 67 -8.34 3.79 3.74
C GLU A 67 -9.70 4.43 3.49
N GLY A 68 -10.75 4.04 4.22
CA GLY A 68 -12.11 4.59 4.10
C GLY A 68 -12.18 6.10 4.26
N THR A 69 -11.30 6.65 5.10
CA THR A 69 -11.21 8.09 5.35
C THR A 69 -10.09 8.74 4.56
N LEU A 70 -8.95 8.07 4.41
CA LEU A 70 -7.78 8.66 3.75
C LEU A 70 -7.93 8.74 2.24
N VAL A 71 -8.34 7.67 1.57
CA VAL A 71 -8.35 7.61 0.10
C VAL A 71 -9.26 8.68 -0.52
N PRO A 72 -10.52 8.86 -0.06
CA PRO A 72 -11.38 9.92 -0.59
C PRO A 72 -10.84 11.33 -0.34
N LYS A 73 -10.13 11.57 0.77
CA LYS A 73 -9.50 12.87 1.07
C LYS A 73 -8.41 13.26 0.07
N TYR A 74 -7.79 12.27 -0.58
CA TYR A 74 -6.81 12.50 -1.64
C TYR A 74 -7.45 12.51 -3.04
N GLY A 75 -8.78 12.49 -3.14
CA GLY A 75 -9.52 12.63 -4.41
C GLY A 75 -9.66 11.34 -5.21
N HIS A 76 -9.34 10.17 -4.64
CA HIS A 76 -9.46 8.89 -5.33
C HIS A 76 -10.76 8.17 -4.94
N ARG A 77 -11.41 7.53 -5.92
CA ARG A 77 -12.59 6.72 -5.66
C ARG A 77 -12.19 5.41 -4.97
N LEU A 78 -12.78 5.14 -3.81
CA LEU A 78 -12.57 3.91 -3.06
C LEU A 78 -13.68 2.88 -3.30
N HIS A 79 -13.29 1.68 -3.70
CA HIS A 79 -14.11 0.48 -3.72
C HIS A 79 -13.84 -0.36 -2.49
N CYS A 80 -14.79 -0.38 -1.58
CA CYS A 80 -14.68 -1.17 -0.35
C CYS A 80 -15.19 -2.60 -0.59
N VAL A 81 -14.31 -3.57 -0.37
CA VAL A 81 -14.66 -5.00 -0.45
C VAL A 81 -14.59 -5.65 0.94
N HIS A 82 -15.31 -6.76 1.08
CA HIS A 82 -15.18 -7.60 2.25
C HIS A 82 -13.80 -8.25 2.27
N THR A 83 -13.10 -8.02 3.37
CA THR A 83 -11.81 -8.64 3.66
C THR A 83 -11.90 -9.37 4.98
N SER A 84 -11.37 -10.59 5.07
CA SER A 84 -11.31 -11.32 6.33
C SER A 84 -9.88 -11.42 6.84
N GLY A 85 -9.63 -10.85 8.03
CA GLY A 85 -8.46 -11.21 8.82
C GLY A 85 -8.69 -12.57 9.45
N LEU A 86 -7.81 -13.54 9.17
CA LEU A 86 -7.83 -14.85 9.86
C LEU A 86 -7.28 -14.67 11.29
N ARG A 87 -8.08 -14.11 12.19
CA ARG A 87 -7.79 -14.04 13.62
C ARG A 87 -8.75 -14.96 14.38
N GLY A 88 -8.29 -16.16 14.68
CA GLY A 88 -9.03 -17.17 15.44
C GLY A 88 -8.91 -18.57 14.84
N LYS A 89 -8.98 -19.60 15.69
CA LYS A 89 -8.83 -21.01 15.29
C LYS A 89 -10.15 -21.81 15.26
N ASN A 90 -11.28 -21.17 15.54
CA ASN A 90 -12.56 -21.89 15.67
C ASN A 90 -13.21 -22.08 14.28
N LEU A 91 -13.82 -23.25 14.07
CA LEU A 91 -14.40 -23.66 12.77
C LEU A 91 -15.42 -22.64 12.22
N LEU A 92 -16.26 -22.07 13.09
CA LEU A 92 -17.23 -21.04 12.71
C LEU A 92 -16.55 -19.76 12.18
N THR A 93 -15.45 -19.33 12.81
CA THR A 93 -14.67 -18.18 12.36
C THR A 93 -14.03 -18.44 11.01
N LEU A 94 -13.55 -19.67 10.78
CA LEU A 94 -12.97 -20.07 9.50
C LEU A 94 -14.03 -20.13 8.38
N LEU A 95 -15.21 -20.68 8.65
CA LEU A 95 -16.30 -20.75 7.69
C LEU A 95 -16.82 -19.34 7.32
N LYS A 96 -16.97 -18.46 8.32
CA LYS A 96 -17.32 -17.06 8.09
C LYS A 96 -16.24 -16.35 7.27
N ALA A 97 -14.97 -16.58 7.58
CA ALA A 97 -13.86 -16.02 6.82
C ALA A 97 -13.86 -16.47 5.35
N PHE A 98 -14.17 -17.75 5.10
CA PHE A 98 -14.31 -18.29 3.76
C PHE A 98 -15.45 -17.61 2.98
N PHE A 99 -16.64 -17.49 3.58
CA PHE A 99 -17.77 -16.81 2.94
C PHE A 99 -17.46 -15.33 2.64
N LEU A 100 -16.85 -14.62 3.58
CA LEU A 100 -16.42 -13.23 3.38
C LEU A 100 -15.37 -13.10 2.27
N LEU A 101 -14.47 -14.08 2.16
CA LEU A 101 -13.48 -14.11 1.08
C LEU A 101 -14.14 -14.32 -0.29
N CYS A 102 -15.10 -15.23 -0.40
CA CYS A 102 -15.87 -15.44 -1.63
C CYS A 102 -16.66 -14.19 -2.01
N LEU A 103 -17.31 -13.53 -1.03
CA LEU A 103 -18.03 -12.29 -1.27
C LEU A 103 -17.08 -11.17 -1.73
N GLY A 104 -15.94 -11.00 -1.06
CA GLY A 104 -14.92 -10.02 -1.45
C GLY A 104 -14.36 -10.28 -2.85
N LEU A 105 -14.21 -11.55 -3.25
CA LEU A 105 -13.81 -11.93 -4.61
C LEU A 105 -14.84 -11.48 -5.64
N ILE A 106 -16.12 -11.76 -5.41
CA ILE A 106 -17.22 -11.35 -6.29
C ILE A 106 -17.29 -9.83 -6.39
N GLU A 107 -17.24 -9.11 -5.27
CA GLU A 107 -17.22 -7.64 -5.24
C GLU A 107 -16.04 -7.09 -6.04
N THR A 108 -14.86 -7.70 -5.90
CA THR A 108 -13.65 -7.30 -6.65
C THR A 108 -13.81 -7.56 -8.15
N ILE A 109 -14.40 -8.68 -8.55
CA ILE A 109 -14.71 -8.95 -9.97
C ILE A 109 -15.62 -7.86 -10.54
N PHE A 110 -16.65 -7.44 -9.81
CA PHE A 110 -17.52 -6.34 -10.25
C PHE A 110 -16.77 -5.01 -10.43
N VAL A 111 -15.81 -4.71 -9.54
CA VAL A 111 -14.94 -3.53 -9.69
C VAL A 111 -14.14 -3.62 -10.99
N PHE A 112 -13.52 -4.78 -11.27
CA PHE A 112 -12.76 -5.00 -12.50
C PHE A 112 -13.62 -4.86 -13.76
N LEU A 113 -14.83 -5.44 -13.75
CA LEU A 113 -15.76 -5.36 -14.89
C LEU A 113 -16.25 -3.94 -15.16
N ARG A 114 -16.44 -3.13 -14.11
CA ARG A 114 -16.94 -1.76 -14.20
C ARG A 114 -15.84 -0.76 -14.55
N PHE A 115 -14.74 -0.78 -13.80
CA PHE A 115 -13.64 0.15 -13.98
C PHE A 115 -12.83 -0.18 -15.23
N ARG A 116 -12.59 -1.48 -15.46
CA ARG A 116 -11.71 -2.04 -16.50
C ARG A 116 -10.30 -1.45 -16.39
N PRO A 117 -9.55 -1.77 -15.32
CA PRO A 117 -8.20 -1.27 -15.16
C PRO A 117 -7.29 -1.83 -16.25
N ASP A 118 -6.42 -1.00 -16.80
CA ASP A 118 -5.37 -1.44 -17.71
C ASP A 118 -4.24 -2.11 -16.93
N ARG A 119 -4.01 -1.67 -15.68
CA ARG A 119 -2.98 -2.19 -14.78
C ARG A 119 -3.44 -2.14 -13.34
N VAL A 120 -2.87 -3.01 -12.50
CA VAL A 120 -3.12 -3.00 -11.06
C VAL A 120 -1.83 -2.92 -10.25
N VAL A 121 -1.88 -2.19 -9.14
CA VAL A 121 -0.74 -2.02 -8.22
C VAL A 121 -1.13 -2.56 -6.84
N GLY A 122 -0.47 -3.62 -6.39
CA GLY A 122 -0.68 -4.25 -5.08
C GLY A 122 0.37 -3.82 -4.05
N MET A 123 -0.07 -3.23 -2.95
CA MET A 123 0.83 -2.71 -1.91
C MET A 123 0.85 -3.58 -0.65
N GLY A 124 0.18 -4.74 -0.68
CA GLY A 124 -0.02 -5.63 0.47
C GLY A 124 -1.40 -5.52 1.11
N GLY A 125 -1.61 -6.26 2.19
CA GLY A 125 -2.92 -6.40 2.84
C GLY A 125 -3.86 -7.38 2.13
N TYR A 126 -5.05 -7.59 2.71
CA TYR A 126 -6.01 -8.59 2.20
C TYR A 126 -6.66 -8.18 0.87
N ALA A 127 -6.94 -6.89 0.68
CA ALA A 127 -7.51 -6.36 -0.57
C ALA A 127 -6.60 -6.65 -1.77
N SER A 128 -5.28 -6.43 -1.63
CA SER A 128 -4.29 -6.77 -2.66
C SER A 128 -4.26 -8.24 -3.00
N GLY A 129 -4.47 -9.13 -2.03
CA GLY A 129 -4.47 -10.58 -2.27
C GLY A 129 -5.61 -11.01 -3.18
N ILE A 130 -6.84 -10.59 -2.85
CA ILE A 130 -8.03 -10.89 -3.67
C ILE A 130 -7.90 -10.21 -5.04
N GLY A 131 -7.57 -8.92 -5.08
CA GLY A 131 -7.47 -8.18 -6.33
C GLY A 131 -6.33 -8.63 -7.23
N GLY A 132 -5.20 -9.09 -6.67
CA GLY A 132 -4.11 -9.69 -7.43
C GLY A 132 -4.52 -11.02 -8.08
N ILE A 133 -5.32 -11.84 -7.39
CA ILE A 133 -5.89 -13.07 -7.98
C ILE A 133 -6.86 -12.72 -9.12
N VAL A 134 -7.74 -11.74 -8.92
CA VAL A 134 -8.68 -11.28 -9.97
C VAL A 134 -7.91 -10.73 -11.16
N ALA A 135 -6.86 -9.94 -10.95
CA ALA A 135 -6.02 -9.44 -12.03
C ALA A 135 -5.39 -10.58 -12.85
N LYS A 136 -4.91 -11.64 -12.19
CA LYS A 136 -4.42 -12.83 -12.88
C LYS A 136 -5.50 -13.52 -13.72
N ILE A 137 -6.72 -13.65 -13.19
CA ILE A 137 -7.86 -14.26 -13.90
C ILE A 137 -8.23 -13.46 -15.14
N PHE A 138 -8.19 -12.12 -15.05
CA PHE A 138 -8.52 -11.21 -16.13
C PHE A 138 -7.34 -10.88 -17.06
N PHE A 139 -6.17 -11.50 -16.85
CA PHE A 139 -4.93 -11.22 -17.59
C PHE A 139 -4.51 -9.74 -17.55
N ILE A 140 -4.78 -9.05 -16.44
CA ILE A 140 -4.41 -7.65 -16.23
C ILE A 140 -3.03 -7.60 -15.56
N PRO A 141 -2.07 -6.83 -16.10
CA PRO A 141 -0.73 -6.70 -15.52
C PRO A 141 -0.76 -6.28 -14.04
N LEU A 142 -0.17 -7.13 -13.20
CA LEU A 142 -0.05 -6.90 -11.76
C LEU A 142 1.38 -6.46 -11.42
N ILE A 143 1.50 -5.28 -10.83
CA ILE A 143 2.74 -4.79 -10.20
C ILE A 143 2.54 -4.86 -8.70
N ILE A 144 3.52 -5.38 -7.96
CA ILE A 144 3.48 -5.35 -6.49
C ILE A 144 4.64 -4.56 -5.91
N HIS A 145 4.43 -3.99 -4.72
CA HIS A 145 5.49 -3.36 -3.95
C HIS A 145 5.46 -3.83 -2.49
N GLU A 146 6.61 -4.20 -1.96
CA GLU A 146 6.82 -4.53 -0.55
C GLU A 146 7.58 -3.42 0.17
N GLN A 147 6.99 -2.91 1.25
CA GLN A 147 7.51 -1.78 2.01
C GLN A 147 8.45 -2.22 3.14
N ASN A 148 8.32 -3.47 3.58
CA ASN A 148 9.03 -4.03 4.72
C ASN A 148 10.29 -4.77 4.29
N THR A 149 11.16 -5.09 5.24
CA THR A 149 12.35 -5.94 5.03
C THR A 149 12.00 -7.43 4.91
N ILE A 150 10.84 -7.83 5.43
CA ILE A 150 10.30 -9.19 5.30
C ILE A 150 8.97 -9.08 4.55
N PRO A 151 8.78 -9.84 3.46
CA PRO A 151 7.59 -9.70 2.65
C PRO A 151 6.37 -10.23 3.40
N GLY A 152 5.30 -9.45 3.37
CA GLY A 152 4.01 -9.89 3.89
C GLY A 152 3.50 -11.11 3.11
N THR A 153 2.70 -11.96 3.75
CA THR A 153 2.17 -13.19 3.12
C THR A 153 1.49 -12.92 1.79
N THR A 154 0.71 -11.85 1.69
CA THR A 154 0.07 -11.44 0.42
C THR A 154 1.11 -11.21 -0.66
N ASN A 155 2.06 -10.29 -0.44
CA ASN A 155 3.05 -9.93 -1.44
C ASN A 155 3.96 -11.10 -1.79
N LYS A 156 4.32 -11.94 -0.81
CA LYS A 156 5.08 -13.18 -1.04
C LYS A 156 4.36 -14.14 -2.00
N LEU A 157 3.04 -14.24 -1.90
CA LEU A 157 2.24 -15.09 -2.80
C LEU A 157 2.07 -14.45 -4.17
N LEU A 158 1.71 -13.17 -4.22
CA LEU A 158 1.51 -12.44 -5.46
C LEU A 158 2.81 -12.33 -6.28
N GLY A 159 3.97 -12.20 -5.63
CA GLY A 159 5.26 -12.06 -6.29
C GLY A 159 5.64 -13.25 -7.17
N LYS A 160 5.02 -14.41 -6.97
CA LYS A 160 5.22 -15.60 -7.82
C LYS A 160 4.60 -15.46 -9.22
N PHE A 161 3.70 -14.50 -9.42
CA PHE A 161 3.00 -14.32 -10.69
C PHE A 161 2.74 -12.85 -11.07
N ALA A 162 3.18 -11.90 -10.24
CA ALA A 162 3.18 -10.50 -10.60
C ALA A 162 4.05 -10.30 -11.84
N GLN A 163 3.62 -9.42 -12.75
CA GLN A 163 4.39 -9.03 -13.92
C GLN A 163 5.71 -8.36 -13.49
N GLN A 164 5.67 -7.61 -12.40
CA GLN A 164 6.84 -7.00 -11.80
C GLN A 164 6.68 -6.88 -10.29
N SER A 165 7.73 -7.24 -9.56
CA SER A 165 7.81 -7.07 -8.11
C SER A 165 8.80 -5.97 -7.76
N LEU A 166 8.44 -5.14 -6.80
CA LEU A 166 9.24 -4.03 -6.27
C LEU A 166 9.45 -4.20 -4.79
N GLN A 167 10.62 -3.77 -4.31
CA GLN A 167 10.95 -3.84 -2.89
C GLN A 167 11.62 -2.55 -2.41
N ALA A 168 11.31 -2.17 -1.18
CA ALA A 168 11.94 -1.04 -0.53
C ALA A 168 13.38 -1.34 -0.11
N PHE A 169 13.62 -2.57 0.36
CA PHE A 169 14.92 -3.01 0.86
C PHE A 169 15.45 -4.16 0.03
N GLU A 170 16.77 -4.22 -0.16
CA GLU A 170 17.43 -5.34 -0.81
C GLU A 170 17.16 -6.65 -0.04
N ASN A 171 17.14 -7.77 -0.77
CA ASN A 171 16.93 -9.11 -0.22
C ASN A 171 15.60 -9.28 0.54
N THR A 172 14.58 -8.47 0.23
CA THR A 172 13.24 -8.65 0.80
C THR A 172 12.55 -9.87 0.19
N PHE A 173 12.49 -9.94 -1.14
CA PHE A 173 11.97 -11.13 -1.83
C PHE A 173 13.05 -12.19 -2.05
N ASP A 174 12.62 -13.44 -2.16
CA ASP A 174 13.46 -14.53 -2.66
C ASP A 174 13.98 -14.18 -4.07
N LEU A 175 15.22 -14.55 -4.39
CA LEU A 175 15.86 -14.24 -5.68
C LEU A 175 15.05 -14.71 -6.90
N SER A 176 14.22 -15.75 -6.74
CA SER A 176 13.34 -16.28 -7.79
C SER A 176 12.23 -15.31 -8.23
N ILE A 177 11.91 -14.29 -7.43
CA ILE A 177 10.88 -13.28 -7.73
C ILE A 177 11.43 -12.12 -8.57
N ASN A 178 12.76 -12.04 -8.76
CA ASN A 178 13.45 -10.99 -9.54
C ASN A 178 12.92 -9.57 -9.24
N ALA A 179 12.84 -9.23 -7.95
CA ALA A 179 12.31 -7.94 -7.52
C ALA A 179 13.33 -6.82 -7.72
N VAL A 180 12.85 -5.64 -8.13
CA VAL A 180 13.68 -4.44 -8.29
C VAL A 180 13.63 -3.62 -7.01
N THR A 181 14.81 -3.27 -6.47
CA THR A 181 14.91 -2.41 -5.29
C THR A 181 14.73 -0.95 -5.69
N VAL A 182 13.71 -0.31 -5.14
CA VAL A 182 13.32 1.08 -5.47
C VAL A 182 13.20 1.99 -4.25
N GLY A 183 13.27 1.44 -3.03
CA GLY A 183 13.00 2.21 -1.80
C GLY A 183 11.51 2.47 -1.58
N ASN A 184 11.15 3.08 -0.47
CA ASN A 184 9.75 3.40 -0.16
C ASN A 184 9.28 4.72 -0.78
N PRO A 185 8.15 4.75 -1.51
CA PRO A 185 7.50 5.98 -1.95
C PRO A 185 7.10 6.87 -0.77
N ILE A 186 7.35 8.17 -0.89
CA ILE A 186 7.00 9.18 0.11
C ILE A 186 6.19 10.32 -0.52
N LEU A 187 5.21 10.85 0.22
CA LEU A 187 4.28 11.89 -0.25
C LEU A 187 4.87 13.31 -0.25
N PHE A 188 5.99 13.49 0.44
CA PHE A 188 6.67 14.76 0.65
C PHE A 188 8.13 14.66 0.21
N THR A 189 8.72 15.80 -0.11
CA THR A 189 10.16 15.90 -0.34
C THR A 189 10.81 16.26 1.00
N PRO A 190 11.69 15.42 1.56
CA PRO A 190 12.39 15.76 2.79
C PRO A 190 13.36 16.90 2.52
N GLU A 191 13.28 17.95 3.33
CA GLU A 191 14.25 19.03 3.31
C GLU A 191 15.41 18.70 4.25
N PRO A 192 16.67 18.82 3.80
CA PRO A 192 17.82 18.65 4.68
C PRO A 192 17.79 19.76 5.74
N LYS A 193 17.88 19.36 7.01
CA LYS A 193 18.03 20.29 8.13
C LYS A 193 19.47 20.30 8.59
N ASN A 194 19.94 21.47 9.04
CA ASN A 194 21.24 21.59 9.69
C ASN A 194 21.25 20.73 10.96
N THR A 195 22.38 20.07 11.22
CA THR A 195 22.60 19.35 12.48
C THR A 195 22.53 20.36 13.62
N PRO A 196 21.59 20.23 14.58
CA PRO A 196 21.52 21.14 15.70
C PRO A 196 22.71 20.91 16.64
N GLU A 197 23.23 22.00 17.23
CA GLU A 197 24.33 21.94 18.21
C GLU A 197 23.90 21.27 19.53
N LEU A 198 22.60 21.25 19.83
CA LEU A 198 22.01 20.63 21.01
C LEU A 198 20.76 19.82 20.64
N VAL A 199 20.69 18.56 21.07
CA VAL A 199 19.55 17.66 20.83
C VAL A 199 18.79 17.44 22.14
N ASN A 200 17.84 18.34 22.45
CA ASN A 200 16.93 18.19 23.60
C ASN A 200 15.51 17.77 23.19
N ASN A 201 15.28 17.48 21.91
CA ASN A 201 13.96 17.13 21.39
C ASN A 201 13.87 15.62 21.15
N LEU A 202 12.83 14.99 21.70
CA LEU A 202 12.54 13.58 21.52
C LEU A 202 11.21 13.41 20.78
N LEU A 203 11.27 12.96 19.53
CA LEU A 203 10.08 12.56 18.77
C LEU A 203 9.83 11.07 18.99
N ILE A 204 8.62 10.74 19.45
CA ILE A 204 8.19 9.37 19.70
C ILE A 204 7.02 9.06 18.77
N LEU A 205 7.15 7.97 18.02
CA LEU A 205 6.16 7.55 17.03
C LEU A 205 5.57 6.20 17.45
N GLY A 206 4.30 6.20 17.86
CA GLY A 206 3.51 5.00 18.20
C GLY A 206 2.94 4.29 16.97
N GLY A 207 3.17 4.80 15.75
CA GLY A 207 2.65 4.25 14.52
C GLY A 207 1.15 4.51 14.30
N SER A 208 0.64 4.14 13.12
CA SER A 208 -0.72 4.50 12.67
C SER A 208 -1.87 3.95 13.52
N LEU A 209 -1.67 2.80 14.16
CA LEU A 209 -2.65 2.21 15.09
C LEU A 209 -2.40 2.61 16.54
N GLY A 210 -1.24 3.21 16.85
CA GLY A 210 -0.76 3.43 18.20
C GLY A 210 -0.09 2.18 18.78
N ALA A 211 0.88 2.40 19.67
CA ALA A 211 1.69 1.36 20.27
C ALA A 211 1.63 1.49 21.79
N GLN A 212 0.66 0.80 22.41
CA GLN A 212 0.39 0.88 23.85
C GLN A 212 1.66 0.75 24.70
N LYS A 213 2.53 -0.23 24.40
CA LYS A 213 3.74 -0.45 25.19
C LYS A 213 4.71 0.72 25.11
N ILE A 214 4.79 1.39 23.96
CA ILE A 214 5.58 2.61 23.80
C ILE A 214 4.95 3.71 24.66
N ASN A 215 3.65 3.97 24.50
CA ASN A 215 2.94 4.99 25.26
C ASN A 215 3.16 4.88 26.78
N GLU A 216 2.98 3.69 27.34
CA GLU A 216 3.20 3.42 28.77
C GLU A 216 4.63 3.74 29.20
N THR A 217 5.63 3.36 28.38
CA THR A 217 7.05 3.51 28.70
C THR A 217 7.47 4.99 28.72
N ILE A 218 6.85 5.84 27.89
CA ILE A 218 7.16 7.28 27.82
C ILE A 218 6.92 7.97 29.17
N THR A 219 5.91 7.54 29.93
CA THR A 219 5.58 8.13 31.23
C THR A 219 6.72 8.01 32.25
N GLY A 220 7.65 7.06 32.05
CA GLY A 220 8.83 6.86 32.89
C GLY A 220 10.00 7.80 32.59
N ILE A 221 9.95 8.60 31.53
CA ILE A 221 11.05 9.51 31.15
C ILE A 221 11.05 10.71 32.11
N LYS A 222 12.13 10.83 32.90
CA LYS A 222 12.32 11.91 33.89
C LYS A 222 13.32 12.98 33.45
N THR A 223 14.02 12.74 32.34
CA THR A 223 15.01 13.68 31.78
C THR A 223 14.31 14.91 31.21
N PRO A 224 14.83 16.14 31.40
CA PRO A 224 14.22 17.36 30.88
C PRO A 224 14.39 17.46 29.36
N LEU A 225 13.54 16.74 28.62
CA LEU A 225 13.49 16.73 27.16
C LEU A 225 12.19 17.39 26.68
N ASN A 226 12.24 18.02 25.50
CA ASN A 226 11.06 18.42 24.75
C ASN A 226 10.50 17.19 24.03
N ILE A 227 9.47 16.56 24.61
CA ILE A 227 8.89 15.33 24.07
C ILE A 227 7.71 15.64 23.16
N TRP A 228 7.78 15.16 21.93
CA TRP A 228 6.68 15.16 20.96
C TRP A 228 6.26 13.72 20.74
N HIS A 229 5.04 13.35 21.13
CA HIS A 229 4.53 11.99 20.98
C HIS A 229 3.37 11.96 19.99
N GLN A 230 3.56 11.27 18.87
CA GLN A 230 2.53 11.00 17.89
C GLN A 230 2.12 9.53 17.99
N THR A 231 0.84 9.28 18.26
CA THR A 231 0.28 7.93 18.35
C THR A 231 -1.02 7.83 17.55
N GLY A 232 -1.43 6.61 17.22
CA GLY A 232 -2.66 6.34 16.48
C GLY A 232 -3.89 6.37 17.39
N VAL A 233 -5.05 6.64 16.79
CA VAL A 233 -6.32 6.87 17.52
C VAL A 233 -6.75 5.73 18.44
N LYS A 234 -6.33 4.49 18.21
CA LYS A 234 -6.74 3.35 19.07
C LYS A 234 -6.08 3.36 20.44
N HIS A 235 -4.95 4.04 20.56
CA HIS A 235 -4.16 4.13 21.80
C HIS A 235 -3.85 5.59 22.10
N LEU A 236 -4.76 6.52 21.77
CA LEU A 236 -4.52 7.94 22.02
C LEU A 236 -4.62 8.29 23.52
N GLU A 237 -5.51 7.59 24.24
CA GLU A 237 -5.80 7.84 25.65
C GLU A 237 -5.03 6.93 26.62
N SER A 238 -4.28 5.95 26.08
CA SER A 238 -3.48 4.99 26.86
C SER A 238 -2.04 5.44 27.02
#